data_AF-A0A972VZZ7-F1
#
_entry.id   AF-A0A972VZZ7-F1
#
_cell.length_a   1.000
_cell.length_b   1.000
_cell.length_c   1.000
_cell.angle_alpha   90.00
_cell.angle_beta   90.00
_cell.angle_gamma   90.00
#
_symmetry.space_group_name_H-M   'P 1'
#
loop_
_entity.id
_entity.type
_entity.pdbx_description
1 polymer ?
#
loop_
_entity_poly.entity_id
_entity_poly.type
_entity_poly.pdbx_seq_one_letter_code
_entity_poly.pdbx_strand_id
1 'polypeptide(L)'
;MSTASDLGSIRESVKQLCESYGEDYWLELDRTRGFPTAFVKELTDSGFLTVLIPEEYGGAGLGVVEASVVMEQVCRSGAHAGACHAQM
;
A
#
# COMPACT_ATOMS: atom_id res chain seq x y z
N MET A 1 19.52 4.54 -5.26
CA MET A 1 19.27 3.27 -4.55
C MET A 1 18.88 3.64 -3.14
N SER A 2 17.65 3.34 -2.72
CA SER A 2 17.17 3.76 -1.39
C SER A 2 18.01 3.18 -0.26
N THR A 3 18.14 3.95 0.81
CA THR A 3 18.84 3.55 2.02
C THR A 3 17.92 2.70 2.90
N ALA A 4 18.50 1.97 3.86
CA ALA A 4 17.72 1.23 4.84
C ALA A 4 16.78 2.13 5.67
N SER A 5 17.14 3.40 5.86
CA SER A 5 16.31 4.39 6.54
C SER A 5 15.05 4.72 5.72
N ASP A 6 15.19 4.86 4.40
CA ASP A 6 14.07 5.19 3.51
C ASP A 6 13.04 4.05 3.48
N LEU A 7 13.51 2.80 3.39
CA LEU A 7 12.65 1.62 3.44
C LEU A 7 11.95 1.48 4.81
N GLY A 8 12.63 1.87 5.90
CA GLY A 8 12.05 1.91 7.24
C GLY A 8 10.89 2.90 7.33
N SER A 9 11.06 4.11 6.76
CA SER A 9 10.01 5.13 6.71
C SER A 9 8.80 4.67 5.90
N ILE A 10 9.02 4.07 4.72
CA ILE A 10 7.93 3.52 3.89
C ILE A 10 7.13 2.48 4.69
N ARG A 11 7.83 1.57 5.38
CA ARG A 11 7.19 0.54 6.19
C ARG A 11 6.34 1.12 7.31
N GLU A 12 6.84 2.11 8.03
CA GLU A 12 6.11 2.74 9.13
C GLU A 12 4.87 3.49 8.62
N SER A 13 5.00 4.24 7.51
CA SER A 13 3.86 4.94 6.93
C SER A 13 2.77 3.99 6.42
N VAL A 14 3.15 2.88 5.76
CA VAL A 14 2.18 1.87 5.31
C VAL A 14 1.53 1.17 6.51
N LYS A 15 2.28 0.90 7.57
CA LYS A 15 1.75 0.33 8.81
C LYS A 15 0.67 1.22 9.43
N GLN A 16 0.94 2.53 9.56
CA GLN A 16 -0.02 3.49 10.11
C GLN A 16 -1.31 3.57 9.28
N LEU A 17 -1.19 3.54 7.95
CA LEU A 17 -2.35 3.49 7.07
C LEU A 17 -3.14 2.19 7.30
N CYS A 18 -2.48 1.03 7.36
CA CYS A 18 -3.14 -0.24 7.61
C CYS A 18 -3.84 -0.31 8.99
N GLU A 19 -3.32 0.37 10.01
CA GLU A 19 -3.94 0.45 11.35
C GLU A 19 -5.33 1.10 11.33
N SER A 20 -5.62 1.98 10.36
CA SER A 20 -6.96 2.56 10.14
C SER A 20 -7.98 1.54 9.61
N TYR A 21 -7.55 0.37 9.14
CA TYR A 21 -8.37 -0.68 8.54
C TYR A 21 -8.21 -1.99 9.30
N GLY A 22 -8.90 -2.08 10.44
CA GLY A 22 -8.89 -3.25 11.31
C GLY A 22 -9.65 -4.46 10.75
N GLU A 23 -9.67 -5.53 11.54
CA GLU A 23 -10.27 -6.83 11.19
C GLU A 23 -11.74 -6.72 10.77
N ASP A 24 -12.55 -5.92 11.47
CA ASP A 24 -13.98 -5.74 11.15
C ASP A 24 -14.23 -5.24 9.72
N TYR A 25 -13.37 -4.34 9.23
CA TYR A 25 -13.45 -3.83 7.86
C TYR A 25 -13.24 -4.95 6.83
N TRP A 26 -12.21 -5.78 7.05
CA TRP A 26 -11.87 -6.89 6.15
C TRP A 26 -12.89 -8.02 6.22
N LEU A 27 -13.40 -8.33 7.41
CA LEU A 27 -14.44 -9.35 7.60
C LEU A 27 -15.75 -8.95 6.90
N GLU A 28 -16.14 -7.67 6.96
CA GLU A 28 -17.34 -7.21 6.27
C GLU A 28 -17.17 -7.25 4.74
N LEU A 29 -16.00 -6.87 4.24
CA LEU A 29 -15.68 -7.00 2.81
C LEU A 29 -15.73 -8.46 2.35
N ASP A 30 -15.17 -9.40 3.11
CA ASP A 30 -15.23 -10.82 2.79
C ASP A 30 -16.68 -11.33 2.74
N ARG A 31 -17.48 -11.01 3.77
CA ARG A 31 -18.91 -11.39 3.85
C ARG A 31 -19.72 -10.87 2.68
N THR A 32 -19.46 -9.64 2.25
CA THR A 32 -20.19 -8.96 1.17
C THR A 32 -19.58 -9.21 -0.21
N ARG A 33 -18.41 -9.87 -0.28
CA ARG A 33 -17.56 -9.95 -1.49
C ARG A 33 -17.26 -8.56 -2.07
N GLY A 34 -17.10 -7.58 -1.19
CA GLY A 34 -16.85 -6.19 -1.53
C GLY A 34 -15.40 -5.94 -1.95
N PHE A 35 -15.19 -4.83 -2.68
CA PHE A 35 -13.86 -4.32 -2.99
C PHE A 35 -13.42 -3.27 -1.95
N PRO A 36 -12.16 -3.28 -1.48
CA PRO A 36 -11.69 -2.34 -0.46
C PRO A 36 -11.44 -0.92 -1.00
N THR A 37 -12.47 -0.27 -1.55
CA THR A 37 -12.37 1.04 -2.22
C THR A 37 -11.77 2.12 -1.33
N ALA A 38 -12.16 2.17 -0.04
CA ALA A 38 -11.64 3.16 0.90
C ALA A 38 -10.12 3.00 1.11
N PHE A 39 -9.69 1.78 1.39
CA PHE A 39 -8.27 1.44 1.56
C PHE A 39 -7.44 1.72 0.30
N VAL A 40 -7.93 1.30 -0.87
CA VAL A 40 -7.27 1.56 -2.16
C VAL A 40 -7.16 3.06 -2.44
N LYS A 41 -8.23 3.81 -2.16
CA LYS A 41 -8.21 5.27 -2.30
C LYS A 41 -7.17 5.90 -1.39
N GLU A 42 -7.09 5.51 -0.12
CA GLU A 42 -6.13 6.08 0.81
C GLU A 42 -4.68 5.76 0.42
N LEU A 43 -4.41 4.52 -0.02
CA LEU A 43 -3.09 4.16 -0.57
C LEU A 43 -2.73 4.96 -1.84
N THR A 44 -3.72 5.23 -2.69
CA THR A 44 -3.55 6.06 -3.90
C THR A 44 -3.23 7.51 -3.52
N ASP A 45 -4.03 8.11 -2.63
CA ASP A 45 -3.86 9.48 -2.18
C ASP A 45 -2.52 9.67 -1.43
N SER A 46 -2.02 8.61 -0.79
CA SER A 46 -0.70 8.57 -0.12
C SER A 46 0.47 8.34 -1.09
N GLY A 47 0.22 8.10 -2.37
CA GLY A 47 1.25 7.85 -3.39
C GLY A 47 1.86 6.44 -3.38
N PHE A 48 1.38 5.54 -2.51
CA PHE A 48 1.92 4.18 -2.42
C PHE A 48 1.55 3.29 -3.61
N LEU A 49 0.52 3.64 -4.38
CA LEU A 49 0.16 2.93 -5.61
C LEU A 49 0.78 3.53 -6.87
N THR A 50 1.58 4.59 -6.76
CA THR A 50 2.29 5.20 -7.89
C THR A 50 3.80 5.11 -7.72
N VAL A 51 4.27 4.21 -6.85
CA VAL A 51 5.68 4.06 -6.44
C VAL A 51 6.60 3.83 -7.62
N LEU A 52 6.21 3.00 -8.59
CA LEU A 52 7.02 2.67 -9.77
C LEU A 52 6.84 3.65 -10.95
N ILE A 53 5.87 4.57 -10.85
CA ILE A 53 5.59 5.52 -11.92
C ILE A 53 6.63 6.64 -11.86
N PRO A 54 7.27 7.00 -12.99
CA PRO A 54 8.21 8.12 -13.03
C PRO A 54 7.57 9.45 -12.58
N GLU A 55 8.37 10.33 -11.97
CA GLU A 55 7.93 11.63 -11.47
C GLU A 55 7.30 12.51 -12.57
N GLU A 56 7.78 12.41 -13.81
CA GLU A 56 7.22 13.15 -14.96
C GLU A 56 5.75 12.81 -15.26
N TYR A 57 5.27 11.65 -14.79
CA TYR A 57 3.87 11.22 -14.89
C TYR A 57 3.12 11.33 -13.57
N GLY A 58 3.70 11.99 -12.55
CA GLY A 58 3.09 12.21 -11.24
C GLY A 58 3.23 11.04 -10.25
N GLY A 59 4.18 10.13 -10.48
CA GLY A 59 4.52 9.06 -9.54
C GLY A 59 5.69 9.39 -8.62
N ALA A 60 6.11 8.42 -7.81
CA ALA A 60 7.20 8.59 -6.86
C ALA A 60 8.60 8.31 -7.47
N GLY A 61 8.68 7.75 -8.68
CA GLY A 61 9.94 7.44 -9.36
C GLY A 61 10.84 6.44 -8.62
N LEU A 62 10.28 5.62 -7.73
CA LEU A 62 11.00 4.65 -6.92
C LEU A 62 11.14 3.30 -7.63
N GLY A 63 11.90 2.40 -7.01
CA GLY A 63 12.21 1.09 -7.56
C GLY A 63 11.33 -0.05 -7.03
N VAL A 64 11.59 -1.24 -7.57
CA VAL A 64 10.89 -2.49 -7.21
C VAL A 64 11.10 -2.88 -5.74
N VAL A 65 12.21 -2.46 -5.12
CA VAL A 65 12.49 -2.74 -3.71
C VAL A 65 11.49 -1.99 -2.82
N GLU A 66 11.25 -0.71 -3.10
CA GLU A 66 10.32 0.14 -2.39
C GLU A 66 8.88 -0.38 -2.55
N ALA A 67 8.49 -0.72 -3.78
CA ALA A 67 7.20 -1.35 -4.06
C ALA A 67 7.03 -2.69 -3.31
N SER A 68 8.09 -3.49 -3.22
CA SER A 68 8.08 -4.76 -2.48
C SER A 68 7.88 -4.53 -0.98
N VAL A 69 8.48 -3.47 -0.40
CA VAL A 69 8.30 -3.12 1.02
C VAL A 69 6.87 -2.69 1.31
N VAL A 70 6.26 -1.89 0.42
CA VAL A 70 4.83 -1.52 0.53
C VAL A 70 3.98 -2.79 0.55
N MET A 71 4.17 -3.68 -0.42
CA MET A 71 3.39 -4.91 -0.52
C MET A 71 3.59 -5.84 0.67
N GLU A 72 4.83 -6.03 1.10
CA GLU A 72 5.19 -6.84 2.26
C GLU A 72 4.47 -6.33 3.51
N GLN A 73 4.44 -5.00 3.70
CA GLN A 73 3.84 -4.41 4.89
C GLN A 73 2.31 -4.48 4.88
N VAL A 74 1.66 -4.33 3.71
CA VAL A 74 0.22 -4.54 3.57
C VAL A 74 -0.15 -5.98 3.95
N CYS A 75 0.55 -6.98 3.39
CA CYS A 75 0.36 -8.39 3.74
C CYS A 75 0.59 -8.65 5.24
N ARG A 76 1.66 -8.09 5.81
CA ARG A 76 2.01 -8.25 7.22
C ARG A 76 0.94 -7.69 8.17
N SER A 77 0.19 -6.69 7.72
CA SER A 77 -0.88 -6.06 8.49
C SER A 77 -2.21 -6.80 8.38
N GLY A 78 -2.26 -7.94 7.67
CA GLY A 78 -3.49 -8.72 7.47
C GLY A 78 -4.44 -8.14 6.40
N ALA A 79 -4.00 -7.10 5.68
CA ALA A 79 -4.76 -6.45 4.63
C ALA A 79 -4.58 -7.16 3.27
N HIS A 80 -5.55 -6.98 2.36
CA HIS A 80 -5.54 -7.65 1.06
C HIS A 80 -4.66 -6.94 0.01
N ALA A 81 -3.39 -7.31 -0.02
CA ALA A 81 -2.37 -6.86 -0.98
C ALA A 81 -2.75 -6.97 -2.47
N GLY A 82 -3.58 -7.97 -2.84
CA GLY A 82 -4.00 -8.15 -4.23
C GLY A 82 -4.82 -6.98 -4.80
N ALA A 83 -5.43 -6.15 -3.95
CA ALA A 83 -6.13 -4.94 -4.39
C ALA A 83 -5.14 -3.82 -4.81
N CYS A 84 -3.90 -3.89 -4.33
CA CYS A 84 -2.84 -2.91 -4.56
C CYS A 84 -1.91 -3.31 -5.72
N HIS A 85 -1.80 -4.62 -6.01
CA HIS A 85 -0.86 -5.17 -6.98
C HIS A 85 -1.13 -4.73 -8.42
N ALA A 86 -2.37 -4.48 -8.80
CA ALA A 86 -2.71 -4.13 -10.19
C ALA A 86 -2.33 -2.68 -10.56
N GLN A 87 -1.96 -1.86 -9.59
CA GLN A 87 -1.72 -0.42 -9.78
C GLN A 87 -0.24 -0.02 -9.65
N MET A 88 0.63 -0.91 -9.15
CA MET A 88 2.07 -0.70 -9.08
C MET A 88 2.78 -1.02 -10.40
#